data_AF-A0A5C6RHI9-F1
#
_entry.id   AF-A0A5C6RHI9-F1
#
_cell.length_a   1.000
_cell.length_b   1.000
_cell.length_c   1.000
_cell.angle_alpha   90.00
_cell.angle_beta   90.00
_cell.angle_gamma   90.00
#
_symmetry.space_group_name_H-M   'P 1'
#
loop_
_entity.id
_entity.type
_entity.pdbx_description
1 polymer ?
#
loop_
_entity_poly.entity_id
_entity_poly.type
_entity_poly.pdbx_seq_one_letter_code
_entity_poly.pdbx_strand_id
1 'polypeptide(L)'
;MEIPVKIIPENLENLNSKLDCLINLYRVNIDWITGASKFNKTPVQKDVNYSKLIDELPKEKKNEYLNRLLQGELNLSIKFKKALNRKIENTDEKKYKNINLKELLKSVKENEVIRVRAEKEQAEFNRIKKLKEIGEKKDVILKEIDYHIDKGSGKSYDEALERIVALKELAIYENDVAAFKEWLDRLTKKVKNKPAMQKRIQSIEWQS
;
A
#
# COMPACT_ATOMS: atom_id res chain seq x y z
N MET A 1 -5.13 5.56 -30.06
CA MET A 1 -4.60 4.20 -29.88
C MET A 1 -5.55 3.48 -28.94
N GLU A 2 -6.04 2.34 -29.39
CA GLU A 2 -7.03 1.53 -28.68
C GLU A 2 -6.37 0.24 -28.19
N ILE A 3 -6.62 -0.14 -26.93
CA ILE A 3 -6.09 -1.35 -26.32
C ILE A 3 -7.26 -2.30 -26.06
N PRO A 4 -7.20 -3.56 -26.52
CA PRO A 4 -8.24 -4.52 -26.22
C PRO A 4 -8.23 -4.87 -24.72
N VAL A 5 -9.39 -4.79 -24.05
CA VAL A 5 -9.56 -5.12 -22.61
C VAL A 5 -9.07 -6.53 -22.28
N LYS A 6 -9.08 -7.45 -23.25
CA LYS A 6 -8.61 -8.85 -23.09
C LYS A 6 -7.17 -8.95 -22.56
N ILE A 7 -6.32 -7.95 -22.78
CA ILE A 7 -4.93 -7.94 -22.31
C ILE A 7 -4.85 -7.65 -20.80
N ILE A 8 -5.87 -7.01 -20.22
CA ILE A 8 -5.93 -6.72 -18.80
C ILE A 8 -6.42 -7.98 -18.06
N PRO A 9 -5.61 -8.56 -17.15
CA PRO A 9 -6.04 -9.71 -16.37
C PRO A 9 -7.32 -9.43 -15.58
N GLU A 10 -8.11 -10.47 -15.38
CA GLU A 10 -9.26 -10.39 -14.48
C GLU A 10 -8.80 -10.28 -13.00
N ASN A 11 -9.63 -9.73 -12.12
CA ASN A 11 -9.39 -9.62 -10.67
C ASN A 11 -8.19 -8.76 -10.22
N LEU A 12 -7.75 -7.80 -11.03
CA LEU A 12 -6.71 -6.84 -10.59
C LEU A 12 -7.11 -5.94 -9.41
N GLU A 13 -8.40 -5.84 -9.08
CA GLU A 13 -8.88 -5.09 -7.90
C GLU A 13 -8.59 -5.82 -6.58
N ASN A 14 -8.53 -7.17 -6.61
CA ASN A 14 -8.39 -8.02 -5.42
C ASN A 14 -7.08 -8.80 -5.50
N LEU A 15 -5.97 -8.10 -5.27
CA LEU A 15 -4.67 -8.71 -5.17
C LEU A 15 -4.59 -9.51 -3.85
N ASN A 16 -4.15 -10.76 -3.94
CA ASN A 16 -3.85 -11.56 -2.76
C ASN A 16 -2.41 -11.26 -2.28
N SER A 17 -2.09 -11.63 -1.05
CA SER A 17 -0.79 -11.33 -0.44
C SER A 17 0.42 -11.88 -1.22
N LYS A 18 0.25 -12.95 -2.02
CA LYS A 18 1.31 -13.50 -2.88
C LYS A 18 1.56 -12.59 -4.09
N LEU A 19 0.50 -12.07 -4.69
CA LEU A 19 0.59 -11.11 -5.80
C LEU A 19 1.16 -9.77 -5.32
N ASP A 20 0.78 -9.31 -4.13
CA ASP A 20 1.38 -8.10 -3.53
C ASP A 20 2.88 -8.24 -3.32
N CYS A 21 3.33 -9.41 -2.85
CA CYS A 21 4.76 -9.70 -2.69
C CYS A 21 5.49 -9.64 -4.04
N LEU A 22 4.91 -10.20 -5.11
CA LEU A 22 5.49 -10.14 -6.45
C LEU A 22 5.53 -8.72 -6.99
N ILE A 23 4.46 -7.94 -6.81
CA ILE A 23 4.41 -6.53 -7.21
C ILE A 23 5.54 -5.75 -6.53
N ASN A 24 5.74 -5.97 -5.23
CA ASN A 24 6.81 -5.33 -4.46
C ASN A 24 8.19 -5.80 -4.92
N LEU A 25 8.38 -7.11 -5.14
CA LEU A 25 9.65 -7.70 -5.58
C LEU A 25 10.08 -7.15 -6.95
N TYR A 26 9.15 -7.12 -7.90
CA TYR A 26 9.39 -6.64 -9.26
C TYR A 26 9.23 -5.11 -9.39
N ARG A 27 8.91 -4.41 -8.30
CA ARG A 27 8.68 -2.96 -8.26
C ARG A 27 7.69 -2.51 -9.35
N VAL A 28 6.66 -3.32 -9.57
CA VAL A 28 5.62 -3.00 -10.55
C VAL A 28 4.87 -1.77 -10.04
N ASN A 29 4.67 -0.79 -10.91
CA ASN A 29 3.93 0.41 -10.52
C ASN A 29 2.46 0.04 -10.24
N ILE A 30 2.08 0.13 -8.96
CA ILE A 30 0.73 -0.21 -8.49
C ILE A 30 -0.36 0.69 -9.10
N ASP A 31 -0.04 1.93 -9.49
CA ASP A 31 -1.01 2.85 -10.11
C ASP A 31 -1.47 2.35 -11.47
N TRP A 32 -0.60 1.63 -12.18
CA TRP A 32 -0.94 0.95 -13.43
C TRP A 32 -1.89 -0.21 -13.20
N ILE A 33 -1.68 -0.98 -12.12
CA ILE A 33 -2.52 -2.12 -11.77
C ILE A 33 -3.92 -1.63 -11.37
N THR A 34 -3.98 -0.70 -10.42
CA THR A 34 -5.22 -0.07 -9.95
C THR A 34 -5.89 0.78 -11.03
N GLY A 35 -5.10 1.33 -11.97
CA GLY A 35 -5.61 2.13 -13.07
C GLY A 35 -6.27 1.25 -14.14
N ALA A 36 -5.62 0.12 -14.46
CA ALA A 36 -6.13 -0.86 -15.41
C ALA A 36 -7.33 -1.64 -14.86
N SER A 37 -7.38 -1.89 -13.55
CA SER A 37 -8.45 -2.67 -12.92
C SER A 37 -9.83 -2.05 -13.14
N LYS A 38 -9.95 -0.71 -13.16
CA LYS A 38 -11.22 0.02 -13.41
C LYS A 38 -11.86 -0.32 -14.77
N PHE A 39 -11.07 -0.77 -15.74
CA PHE A 39 -11.56 -1.12 -17.06
C PHE A 39 -11.92 -2.61 -17.19
N ASN A 40 -11.55 -3.42 -16.21
CA ASN A 40 -11.98 -4.80 -16.15
C ASN A 40 -13.39 -4.87 -15.54
N LYS A 41 -14.42 -4.95 -16.40
CA LYS A 41 -15.73 -5.37 -15.93
C LYS A 41 -15.65 -6.86 -15.65
N THR A 42 -15.60 -7.25 -14.38
CA THR A 42 -15.78 -8.64 -13.97
C THR A 42 -16.99 -9.18 -14.74
N PRO A 43 -16.84 -10.21 -15.59
CA PRO A 43 -18.00 -10.85 -16.13
C PRO A 43 -18.76 -11.38 -14.91
N VAL A 44 -19.92 -10.79 -14.63
CA VAL A 44 -20.93 -11.41 -13.76
C VAL A 44 -20.98 -12.85 -14.22
N GLN A 45 -20.61 -13.80 -13.35
CA GLN A 45 -20.75 -15.21 -13.67
C GLN A 45 -22.21 -15.36 -14.11
N LYS A 46 -22.45 -15.50 -15.42
CA LYS A 46 -23.79 -15.77 -15.91
C LYS A 46 -24.16 -17.06 -15.21
N ASP A 47 -25.25 -17.03 -14.45
CA ASP A 47 -25.81 -18.24 -13.85
C ASP A 47 -26.21 -19.14 -15.03
N VAL A 48 -25.29 -20.01 -15.44
CA VAL A 48 -25.48 -20.85 -16.61
C VAL A 48 -26.50 -21.91 -16.20
N ASN A 49 -27.70 -21.82 -16.77
CA ASN A 49 -28.72 -22.83 -16.57
C ASN A 49 -28.34 -24.09 -17.37
N TYR A 50 -27.53 -24.95 -16.75
CA TYR A 50 -27.08 -26.20 -17.34
C TYR A 50 -28.23 -27.14 -17.72
N SER A 51 -29.40 -27.03 -17.06
CA SER A 51 -30.58 -27.86 -17.39
C SER A 51 -31.02 -27.63 -18.85
N LYS A 52 -31.14 -26.36 -19.26
CA LYS A 52 -31.54 -26.02 -20.64
C LYS A 52 -30.53 -26.48 -21.69
N LEU A 53 -29.23 -26.35 -21.38
CA LEU A 53 -28.15 -26.79 -22.28
C LEU A 53 -28.08 -28.30 -22.42
N ILE A 54 -28.43 -29.02 -21.37
CA ILE A 54 -28.57 -30.48 -21.42
C ILE A 54 -29.79 -30.81 -22.27
N ASP A 55 -30.92 -30.13 -22.13
CA ASP A 55 -32.12 -30.41 -22.94
C ASP A 55 -31.87 -30.27 -24.45
N GLU A 56 -31.12 -29.25 -24.86
CA GLU A 56 -30.71 -28.99 -26.25
C GLU A 56 -29.65 -29.95 -26.83
N LEU A 57 -29.13 -30.90 -26.04
CA LEU A 57 -28.17 -31.89 -26.55
C LEU A 57 -28.88 -32.94 -27.42
N PRO A 58 -28.29 -33.34 -28.57
CA PRO A 58 -28.76 -34.50 -29.33
C PRO A 58 -28.81 -35.75 -28.45
N LYS A 59 -29.84 -36.58 -28.63
CA LYS A 59 -30.07 -37.79 -27.81
C LYS A 59 -28.87 -38.74 -27.85
N GLU A 60 -28.19 -38.81 -28.98
CA GLU A 60 -27.00 -39.64 -29.21
C GLU A 60 -25.86 -39.21 -28.29
N LYS A 61 -25.62 -37.90 -28.16
CA LYS A 61 -24.59 -37.36 -27.27
C LYS A 61 -24.97 -37.54 -25.80
N LYS A 62 -26.24 -37.42 -25.43
CA LYS A 62 -26.70 -37.69 -24.05
C LYS A 62 -26.39 -39.14 -23.66
N ASN A 63 -26.73 -40.08 -24.54
CA ASN A 63 -26.53 -41.51 -24.31
C ASN A 63 -25.03 -41.86 -24.27
N GLU A 64 -24.21 -41.22 -25.08
CA GLU A 64 -22.75 -41.39 -25.04
C GLU A 64 -22.17 -41.00 -23.66
N TYR A 65 -22.55 -39.83 -23.13
CA TYR A 65 -22.09 -39.40 -21.80
C TYR A 65 -22.64 -40.27 -20.67
N LEU A 66 -23.87 -40.77 -20.77
CA LEU A 66 -24.45 -41.71 -19.81
C LEU A 66 -23.72 -43.06 -19.82
N ASN A 67 -23.38 -43.59 -21.00
CA ASN A 67 -22.61 -44.82 -21.12
C ASN A 67 -21.20 -44.66 -20.52
N ARG A 68 -20.55 -43.53 -20.76
CA ARG A 68 -19.23 -43.20 -20.17
C ARG A 68 -19.30 -43.02 -18.65
N LEU A 69 -20.44 -42.56 -18.13
CA LEU A 69 -20.70 -42.48 -16.69
C LEU A 69 -20.80 -43.88 -16.08
N LEU A 70 -21.52 -44.79 -16.73
CA LEU A 70 -21.63 -46.19 -16.29
C LEU A 70 -20.28 -46.92 -16.33
N GLN A 71 -19.39 -46.52 -17.24
CA GLN A 71 -18.01 -47.03 -17.33
C GLN A 71 -17.06 -46.44 -16.28
N GLY A 72 -17.52 -45.52 -15.43
CA GLY A 72 -16.73 -44.96 -14.33
C GLY A 72 -15.59 -44.04 -14.78
N GLU A 73 -15.72 -43.38 -15.94
CA GLU A 73 -14.66 -42.51 -16.45
C GLU A 73 -14.33 -41.36 -15.48
N LEU A 74 -13.07 -41.27 -15.07
CA LEU A 74 -12.58 -40.21 -14.19
C LEU A 74 -12.70 -38.83 -14.86
N ASN A 75 -13.13 -37.84 -14.09
CA ASN A 75 -13.30 -36.44 -14.52
C ASN A 75 -14.34 -36.22 -15.63
N LEU A 76 -15.27 -37.17 -15.84
CA LEU A 76 -16.36 -37.01 -16.81
C LEU A 76 -17.19 -35.75 -16.57
N SER A 77 -17.43 -35.41 -15.30
CA SER A 77 -18.14 -34.18 -14.91
C SER A 77 -17.43 -32.91 -15.39
N ILE A 78 -16.10 -32.87 -15.35
CA ILE A 78 -15.29 -31.74 -15.84
C ILE A 78 -15.29 -31.70 -17.37
N LYS A 79 -15.12 -32.86 -18.02
CA LYS A 79 -15.15 -32.96 -19.49
C LYS A 79 -16.51 -32.55 -20.05
N PHE A 80 -17.60 -32.95 -19.39
CA PHE A 80 -18.96 -32.63 -19.79
C PHE A 80 -19.27 -31.15 -19.60
N LYS A 81 -18.93 -30.56 -18.45
CA LYS A 81 -19.04 -29.10 -18.24
C LYS A 81 -18.26 -28.31 -19.28
N LYS A 82 -17.04 -28.75 -19.64
CA LYS A 82 -16.23 -28.11 -20.69
C LYS A 82 -16.88 -28.21 -22.07
N ALA A 83 -17.51 -29.36 -22.39
CA ALA A 83 -18.23 -29.54 -23.66
C ALA A 83 -19.48 -28.66 -23.75
N LEU A 84 -20.22 -28.50 -22.65
CA LEU A 84 -21.38 -27.61 -22.57
C LEU A 84 -20.95 -26.13 -22.67
N ASN A 85 -19.89 -25.73 -21.96
CA ASN A 85 -19.41 -24.35 -21.95
C ASN A 85 -18.86 -23.91 -23.32
N ARG A 86 -18.23 -24.82 -24.10
CA ARG A 86 -17.79 -24.52 -25.47
C ARG A 86 -18.93 -24.08 -26.41
N LYS A 87 -20.16 -24.57 -26.21
CA LYS A 87 -21.32 -24.11 -26.98
C LYS A 87 -21.71 -22.67 -26.62
N ILE A 88 -21.55 -22.29 -25.36
CA ILE A 88 -21.81 -20.92 -24.86
C ILE A 88 -20.72 -19.97 -25.37
N GLU A 89 -19.45 -20.38 -25.29
CA GLU A 89 -18.29 -19.58 -25.72
C GLU A 89 -18.30 -19.25 -27.22
N ASN A 90 -18.88 -20.11 -28.07
CA ASN A 90 -19.01 -19.84 -29.50
C ASN A 90 -20.13 -18.83 -29.84
N THR A 91 -21.01 -18.51 -28.89
CA THR A 91 -22.14 -17.57 -29.11
C THR A 91 -21.84 -16.20 -28.52
N ASP A 92 -21.08 -16.14 -27.43
CA ASP A 92 -20.55 -14.91 -26.87
C ASP A 92 -19.09 -14.74 -27.32
N GLU A 93 -18.87 -14.27 -28.55
CA GLU A 93 -17.71 -13.41 -28.78
C GLU A 93 -17.89 -12.24 -27.81
N LYS A 94 -17.29 -12.35 -26.61
CA LYS A 94 -17.20 -11.25 -25.66
C LYS A 94 -16.69 -10.08 -26.47
N LYS A 95 -17.57 -9.13 -26.81
CA LYS A 95 -17.20 -7.87 -27.46
C LYS A 95 -16.34 -7.14 -26.44
N TYR A 96 -15.05 -7.47 -26.42
CA TYR A 96 -14.08 -6.81 -25.58
C TYR A 96 -14.09 -5.37 -26.03
N LYS A 97 -14.65 -4.50 -25.19
CA LYS A 97 -14.66 -3.07 -25.47
C LYS A 97 -13.20 -2.65 -25.59
N ASN A 98 -12.87 -1.85 -26.59
CA ASN A 98 -11.54 -1.26 -26.64
C ASN A 98 -11.46 -0.14 -25.60
N ILE A 99 -10.33 -0.05 -24.89
CA ILE A 99 -10.02 1.08 -24.01
C ILE A 99 -9.22 2.09 -24.82
N ASN A 100 -9.59 3.36 -24.69
CA ASN A 100 -8.76 4.43 -25.20
C ASN A 100 -7.52 4.57 -24.30
N LEU A 101 -6.31 4.46 -24.87
CA LEU A 101 -5.06 4.63 -24.11
C LEU A 101 -5.03 5.94 -23.30
N LYS A 102 -5.66 7.01 -23.80
CA LYS A 102 -5.75 8.29 -23.07
C LYS A 102 -6.55 8.17 -21.78
N GLU A 103 -7.64 7.40 -21.78
CA GLU A 103 -8.46 7.16 -20.60
C GLU A 103 -7.71 6.32 -19.56
N LEU A 104 -6.97 5.29 -20.02
CA LEU A 104 -6.12 4.48 -19.15
C LEU A 104 -5.05 5.35 -18.48
N LEU A 105 -4.30 6.13 -19.26
CA LEU A 105 -3.27 7.03 -18.73
C LEU A 105 -3.83 8.05 -17.74
N LYS A 106 -5.03 8.58 -18.01
CA LYS A 106 -5.73 9.48 -17.08
C LYS A 106 -6.01 8.77 -15.75
N SER A 107 -6.56 7.56 -15.79
CA SER A 107 -6.84 6.78 -14.58
C SER A 107 -5.58 6.45 -13.77
N VAL A 108 -4.46 6.13 -14.44
CA VAL A 108 -3.18 5.88 -13.77
C VAL A 108 -2.69 7.13 -13.03
N LYS A 109 -2.73 8.29 -13.69
CA LYS A 109 -2.34 9.57 -13.07
C LYS A 109 -3.21 9.95 -11.88
N GLU A 110 -4.53 9.74 -11.99
CA GLU A 110 -5.45 9.98 -10.88
C GLU A 110 -5.11 9.12 -9.66
N ASN A 111 -4.79 7.84 -9.87
CA ASN A 111 -4.39 6.94 -8.79
C ASN A 111 -3.05 7.32 -8.17
N GLU A 112 -2.08 7.74 -8.97
CA GLU A 112 -0.79 8.26 -8.47
C GLU A 112 -1.02 9.46 -7.54
N VAL A 113 -1.84 10.43 -7.96
CA VAL A 113 -2.18 11.61 -7.15
C VAL A 113 -2.84 11.21 -5.83
N ILE A 114 -3.79 10.26 -5.87
CA ILE A 114 -4.46 9.76 -4.67
C ILE A 114 -3.45 9.08 -3.73
N ARG A 115 -2.59 8.20 -4.26
CA ARG A 115 -1.58 7.49 -3.46
C ARG A 115 -0.62 8.47 -2.79
N VAL A 116 -0.03 9.39 -3.56
CA VAL A 116 0.92 10.38 -3.04
C VAL A 116 0.26 11.26 -1.97
N ARG A 117 -1.01 11.61 -2.14
CA ARG A 117 -1.77 12.35 -1.12
C ARG A 117 -1.95 11.53 0.15
N ALA A 118 -2.40 10.28 0.03
CA ALA A 118 -2.59 9.39 1.17
C ALA A 118 -1.28 9.11 1.92
N GLU A 119 -0.17 8.93 1.21
CA GLU A 119 1.17 8.77 1.80
C GLU A 119 1.59 10.02 2.60
N LYS A 120 1.35 11.22 2.05
CA LYS A 120 1.63 12.48 2.76
C LYS A 120 0.75 12.64 4.00
N GLU A 121 -0.55 12.37 3.89
CA GLU A 121 -1.49 12.45 5.01
C GLU A 121 -1.12 11.44 6.11
N GLN A 122 -0.72 10.21 5.74
CA GLN A 122 -0.26 9.20 6.68
C GLN A 122 1.07 9.58 7.33
N ALA A 123 2.02 10.13 6.57
CA ALA A 123 3.29 10.60 7.10
C ALA A 123 3.08 11.74 8.11
N GLU A 124 2.20 12.69 7.80
CA GLU A 124 1.86 13.79 8.69
C GLU A 124 1.12 13.29 9.93
N PHE A 125 0.18 12.36 9.79
CA PHE A 125 -0.49 11.72 10.92
C PHE A 125 0.52 11.02 11.86
N ASN A 126 1.44 10.25 11.31
CA ASN A 126 2.48 9.56 12.08
C ASN A 126 3.42 10.56 12.77
N ARG A 127 3.77 11.65 12.08
CA ARG A 127 4.58 12.74 12.63
C ARG A 127 3.87 13.40 13.82
N ILE A 128 2.61 13.79 13.66
CA ILE A 128 1.81 14.40 14.74
C ILE A 128 1.66 13.43 15.92
N LYS A 129 1.40 12.14 15.65
CA LYS A 129 1.31 11.12 16.70
C LYS A 129 2.61 11.04 17.50
N LYS A 130 3.77 10.97 16.82
CA LYS A 130 5.08 10.93 17.47
C LYS A 130 5.33 12.19 18.32
N LEU A 131 4.95 13.37 17.82
CA LEU A 131 5.08 14.63 18.57
C LEU A 131 4.22 14.63 19.83
N LYS A 132 2.97 14.14 19.76
CA LYS A 132 2.13 13.99 20.95
C LYS A 132 2.74 13.05 21.99
N GLU A 133 3.29 11.91 21.56
CA GLU A 133 3.98 10.98 22.45
C GLU A 133 5.22 11.61 23.12
N ILE A 134 5.95 12.48 22.41
CA ILE A 134 7.06 13.27 22.97
C ILE A 134 6.53 14.26 24.00
N GLY A 135 5.42 14.96 23.72
CA GLY A 135 4.79 15.91 24.63
C GLY A 135 4.35 15.26 25.95
N GLU A 136 3.72 14.10 25.89
CA GLU A 136 3.31 13.33 27.07
C GLU A 136 4.50 12.90 27.94
N LYS A 137 5.66 12.67 27.33
CA LYS A 137 6.88 12.20 27.99
C LYS A 137 7.92 13.30 28.19
N LYS A 138 7.56 14.57 28.01
CA LYS A 138 8.48 15.72 28.01
C LYS A 138 9.37 15.74 29.25
N ASP A 139 8.81 15.56 30.45
CA ASP A 139 9.57 15.56 31.70
C ASP A 139 10.55 14.39 31.83
N VAL A 140 10.19 13.23 31.28
CA VAL A 140 11.08 12.05 31.25
C VAL A 140 12.23 12.30 30.30
N ILE A 141 11.94 12.82 29.10
CA ILE A 141 12.95 13.15 28.08
C ILE A 141 13.95 14.18 28.63
N LEU A 142 13.47 15.20 29.36
CA LEU A 142 14.35 16.18 30.00
C LEU A 142 15.32 15.54 31.01
N LYS A 143 14.84 14.60 31.84
CA LYS A 143 15.70 13.85 32.78
C LYS A 143 16.70 12.94 32.05
N GLU A 144 16.28 12.30 30.97
CA GLU A 144 17.18 11.49 30.15
C GLU A 144 18.30 12.32 29.52
N ILE A 145 17.98 13.53 29.03
CA ILE A 145 19.00 14.46 28.49
C ILE A 145 20.05 14.77 29.56
N ASP A 146 19.62 15.12 30.77
CA ASP A 146 20.53 15.38 31.89
C ASP A 146 21.39 14.14 32.21
N TYR A 147 20.78 12.96 32.30
CA TYR A 147 21.49 11.70 32.53
C TYR A 147 22.56 11.41 31.46
N HIS A 148 22.22 11.58 30.18
CA HIS A 148 23.15 11.36 29.07
C HIS A 148 24.29 12.38 29.06
N ILE A 149 24.02 13.64 29.40
CA ILE A 149 25.03 14.69 29.55
C ILE A 149 25.99 14.38 30.71
N ASP A 150 25.46 13.88 31.83
CA ASP A 150 26.26 13.57 33.01
C ASP A 150 27.15 12.35 32.77
N LYS A 151 26.65 11.31 32.08
CA LYS A 151 27.42 10.12 31.68
C LYS A 151 28.65 10.44 30.82
N GLY A 152 28.62 11.54 30.05
CA GLY A 152 29.82 12.16 29.49
C GLY A 152 30.54 11.41 28.36
N SER A 153 29.92 10.39 27.76
CA SER A 153 30.49 9.64 26.62
C SER A 153 30.03 10.22 25.27
N GLY A 154 30.79 10.00 24.20
CA GLY A 154 30.41 10.45 22.85
C GLY A 154 29.03 9.96 22.43
N LYS A 155 28.77 8.64 22.59
CA LYS A 155 27.46 8.04 22.32
C LYS A 155 26.35 8.65 23.18
N SER A 156 26.61 8.90 24.46
CA SER A 156 25.63 9.57 25.33
C SER A 156 25.30 10.97 24.84
N TYR A 157 26.28 11.74 24.37
CA TYR A 157 26.01 13.08 23.84
C TYR A 157 25.19 13.03 22.54
N ASP A 158 25.41 12.03 21.69
CA ASP A 158 24.59 11.83 20.49
C ASP A 158 23.15 11.47 20.87
N GLU A 159 22.95 10.58 21.85
CA GLU A 159 21.63 10.23 22.42
C GLU A 159 20.92 11.43 23.07
N ALA A 160 21.67 12.33 23.73
CA ALA A 160 21.13 13.58 24.26
C ALA A 160 20.73 14.54 23.13
N LEU A 161 21.54 14.62 22.07
CA LEU A 161 21.30 15.48 20.92
C LEU A 161 20.01 15.10 20.19
N GLU A 162 19.80 13.80 19.94
CA GLU A 162 18.57 13.28 19.33
C GLU A 162 17.31 13.71 20.10
N ARG A 163 17.37 13.66 21.43
CA ARG A 163 16.27 14.08 22.31
C ARG A 163 16.05 15.60 22.30
N ILE A 164 17.13 16.39 22.27
CA ILE A 164 17.05 17.85 22.14
C ILE A 164 16.39 18.23 20.82
N VAL A 165 16.73 17.56 19.71
CA VAL A 165 16.10 17.79 18.40
C VAL A 165 14.62 17.41 18.44
N ALA A 166 14.26 16.29 19.06
CA ALA A 166 12.86 15.90 19.23
C ALA A 166 12.04 16.94 20.04
N LEU A 167 12.62 17.52 21.10
CA LEU A 167 12.00 18.60 21.86
C LEU A 167 11.90 19.92 21.07
N LYS A 168 12.87 20.20 20.17
CA LYS A 168 12.79 21.33 19.24
C LYS A 168 11.61 21.17 18.29
N GLU A 169 11.44 19.99 17.69
CA GLU A 169 10.31 19.71 16.79
C GLU A 169 8.96 19.83 17.52
N LEU A 170 8.88 19.35 18.76
CA LEU A 170 7.70 19.54 19.61
C LEU A 170 7.40 21.03 19.85
N ALA A 171 8.42 21.83 20.19
CA ALA A 171 8.25 23.26 20.43
C ALA A 171 7.77 24.02 19.20
N ILE A 172 8.21 23.62 18.00
CA ILE A 172 7.69 24.18 16.73
C ILE A 172 6.22 23.81 16.55
N TYR A 173 5.84 22.56 16.82
CA TYR A 173 4.46 22.10 16.72
C TYR A 173 3.52 22.78 17.72
N GLU A 174 3.99 23.01 18.96
CA GLU A 174 3.24 23.67 20.03
C GLU A 174 3.25 25.22 19.90
N ASN A 175 3.96 25.78 18.91
CA ASN A 175 4.27 27.21 18.81
C ASN A 175 4.96 27.81 20.06
N ASP A 176 5.69 26.98 20.81
CA ASP A 176 6.40 27.36 22.04
C ASP A 176 7.94 27.39 21.85
N VAL A 177 8.37 27.87 20.68
CA VAL A 177 9.78 27.96 20.30
C VAL A 177 10.56 28.88 21.28
N ALA A 178 9.89 29.87 21.86
CA ALA A 178 10.50 30.80 22.81
C ALA A 178 10.92 30.10 24.11
N ALA A 179 10.03 29.34 24.76
CA ALA A 179 10.38 28.62 25.99
C ALA A 179 11.46 27.55 25.74
N PHE A 180 11.43 26.91 24.57
CA PHE A 180 12.51 25.98 24.18
C PHE A 180 13.87 26.68 24.05
N LYS A 181 13.92 27.86 23.41
CA LYS A 181 15.16 28.66 23.31
C LYS A 181 15.70 29.02 24.68
N GLU A 182 14.86 29.49 25.59
CA GLU A 182 15.27 29.80 26.96
C GLU A 182 15.81 28.58 27.71
N TRP A 183 15.15 27.43 27.55
CA TRP A 183 15.62 26.17 28.13
C TRP A 183 16.97 25.74 27.54
N LEU A 184 17.14 25.85 26.21
CA LEU A 184 18.40 25.51 25.54
C LEU A 184 19.54 26.45 25.97
N ASP A 185 19.25 27.73 26.19
CA ASP A 185 20.22 28.70 26.72
C ASP A 185 20.65 28.37 28.15
N ARG A 186 19.72 27.88 28.99
CA ARG A 186 20.07 27.36 30.32
C ARG A 186 20.94 26.11 30.22
N LEU A 187 20.62 25.21 29.29
CA LEU A 187 21.38 23.98 29.07
C LEU A 187 22.81 24.28 28.58
N THR A 188 22.97 25.16 27.60
CA THR A 188 24.29 25.55 27.06
C THR A 188 25.18 26.18 28.13
N LYS A 189 24.60 26.98 29.04
CA LYS A 189 25.31 27.50 30.23
C LYS A 189 25.72 26.38 31.19
N LYS A 190 24.84 25.40 31.45
CA LYS A 190 25.13 24.23 32.31
C LYS A 190 26.28 23.38 31.77
N VAL A 191 26.34 23.17 30.46
CA VAL A 191 27.39 22.34 29.82
C VAL A 191 28.62 23.14 29.37
N LYS A 192 28.82 24.36 29.89
CA LYS A 192 29.93 25.23 29.49
C LYS A 192 31.31 24.57 29.60
N ASN A 193 31.49 23.70 30.58
CA ASN A 193 32.74 22.99 30.83
C ASN A 193 32.88 21.69 30.01
N LYS A 194 31.91 21.37 29.14
CA LYS A 194 31.87 20.15 28.31
C LYS A 194 31.92 20.53 26.81
N PRO A 195 33.11 20.85 26.25
CA PRO A 195 33.23 21.41 24.90
C PRO A 195 32.69 20.48 23.79
N ALA A 196 32.80 19.16 23.97
CA ALA A 196 32.26 18.18 23.03
C ALA A 196 30.72 18.21 22.93
N MET A 197 30.03 18.54 24.03
CA MET A 197 28.58 18.71 24.04
C MET A 197 28.18 20.07 23.46
N GLN A 198 28.95 21.13 23.78
CA GLN A 198 28.70 22.46 23.21
C GLN A 198 28.75 22.46 21.68
N LYS A 199 29.76 21.81 21.08
CA LYS A 199 29.86 21.69 19.61
C LYS A 199 28.61 21.03 19.00
N ARG A 200 28.08 20.00 19.65
CA ARG A 200 26.86 19.30 19.22
C ARG A 200 25.62 20.20 19.33
N ILE A 201 25.46 20.91 20.44
CA ILE A 201 24.35 21.85 20.60
C ILE A 201 24.43 22.98 19.55
N GLN A 202 25.62 23.48 19.27
CA GLN A 202 25.85 24.48 18.22
C GLN A 202 25.54 23.95 16.82
N SER A 203 25.72 22.65 16.57
CA SER A 203 25.36 22.02 15.30
C SER A 203 23.85 21.88 15.08
N ILE A 204 23.03 22.11 16.12
CA ILE A 204 21.58 22.28 15.98
C ILE A 204 21.34 23.69 15.42
N GLU A 205 21.87 23.97 14.23
CA GLU A 205 21.67 25.26 13.56
C GLU A 205 20.16 25.53 13.43
N TRP A 206 19.78 26.76 13.75
CA TRP A 206 18.46 27.27 13.44
C TRP A 206 18.43 27.56 11.95
N GLN A 207 18.17 26.54 11.13
CA GLN A 207 17.70 26.79 9.77
C GLN A 207 16.35 27.51 9.90
N SER A 208 16.42 28.82 9.70
CA SER A 208 15.29 29.72 9.51
C SER A 208 14.68 29.49 8.14
#